data_AF-A0A060BLT4-F1
#
_entry.id   AF-A0A060BLT4-F1
#
_cell.length_a   1.000
_cell.length_b   1.000
_cell.length_c   1.000
_cell.angle_alpha   90.00
_cell.angle_beta   90.00
_cell.angle_gamma   90.00
#
_symmetry.space_group_name_H-M   'P 1'
#
loop_
_entity.id
_entity.type
_entity.pdbx_description
1 polymer ?
#
loop_
_entity_poly.entity_id
_entity_poly.type
_entity_poly.pdbx_seq_one_letter_code
_entity_poly.pdbx_strand_id
1 'polypeptide(L)'
;MDFHADIVHVHDWQTALAPAYLKRWHWNDEVLGNAASVLTIHNAAYQGRYGSECWPYVGLGWELFNGGAFEDYGATNFLKGGIVFADAVNTVSPTYASEIRTAELGYGMAPYLNNKGDSFWGIVNGVDYDEWNPAVDKLLPRAIRPPTCLARALTRSVAAAHG
;
A
#
# COMPACT_ATOMS: atom_id res chain seq x y z
N MET A 1 25.91 -16.18 -3.43
CA MET A 1 25.38 -15.15 -2.52
C MET A 1 24.33 -15.86 -1.70
N ASP A 2 24.50 -15.91 -0.39
CA ASP A 2 23.53 -16.55 0.52
C ASP A 2 22.46 -15.50 0.87
N PHE A 3 21.53 -15.29 -0.05
CA PHE A 3 20.40 -14.38 0.15
C PHE A 3 19.13 -15.19 0.39
N HIS A 4 18.47 -14.92 1.52
CA HIS A 4 17.14 -15.40 1.84
C HIS A 4 16.29 -14.19 2.21
N ALA A 5 15.07 -14.12 1.69
CA ALA A 5 14.18 -13.02 2.01
C ALA A 5 13.45 -13.29 3.33
N ASP A 6 13.53 -12.35 4.27
CA ASP A 6 12.70 -12.40 5.48
C ASP A 6 11.29 -11.87 5.21
N ILE A 7 11.18 -10.83 4.37
CA ILE A 7 9.93 -10.12 4.09
C ILE A 7 9.83 -9.76 2.61
N VAL A 8 8.69 -10.10 2.00
CA VAL A 8 8.24 -9.56 0.72
C VAL A 8 7.26 -8.43 0.99
N HIS A 9 7.71 -7.19 0.78
CA HIS A 9 6.89 -6.00 0.96
C HIS A 9 6.29 -5.57 -0.38
N VAL A 10 4.96 -5.61 -0.46
CA VAL A 10 4.18 -5.26 -1.65
C VAL A 10 3.36 -4.01 -1.40
N HIS A 11 3.15 -3.22 -2.45
CA HIS A 11 2.46 -1.94 -2.41
C HIS A 11 1.30 -1.94 -3.40
N ASP A 12 0.12 -1.65 -2.87
CA ASP A 12 -1.16 -1.52 -3.58
C ASP A 12 -1.53 -2.73 -4.47
N TRP A 13 -2.63 -2.60 -5.21
CA TRP A 13 -3.21 -3.65 -6.01
C TRP A 13 -2.27 -4.18 -7.11
N GLN A 14 -1.32 -3.38 -7.59
CA GLN A 14 -0.39 -3.72 -8.66
C GLN A 14 0.51 -4.90 -8.29
N THR A 15 0.87 -5.02 -7.01
CA THR A 15 1.76 -6.08 -6.51
C THR A 15 1.06 -7.02 -5.51
N ALA A 16 -0.23 -6.78 -5.25
CA ALA A 16 -1.06 -7.53 -4.31
C ALA A 16 -1.25 -9.03 -4.65
N LEU A 17 -0.87 -9.49 -5.84
CA LEU A 17 -0.87 -10.92 -6.18
C LEU A 17 0.32 -11.68 -5.56
N ALA A 18 1.43 -11.00 -5.26
CA ALA A 18 2.66 -11.62 -4.81
C ALA A 18 2.51 -12.44 -3.50
N PRO A 19 1.78 -12.01 -2.46
CA PRO A 19 1.53 -12.84 -1.28
C PRO A 19 0.85 -14.17 -1.58
N ALA A 20 -0.06 -14.20 -2.56
CA ALA A 20 -0.71 -15.44 -2.97
C ALA A 20 0.27 -16.36 -3.73
N TYR A 21 1.10 -15.80 -4.62
CA TYR A 21 2.17 -16.56 -5.28
C TYR A 21 3.18 -17.11 -4.29
N LEU A 22 3.56 -16.32 -3.28
CA LEU A 22 4.46 -16.74 -2.22
C LEU A 22 3.93 -18.01 -1.53
N LYS A 23 2.66 -17.99 -1.12
CA LYS A 23 2.00 -19.12 -0.44
C LYS A 23 1.67 -20.31 -1.36
N ARG A 24 1.41 -20.07 -2.64
CA ARG A 24 0.95 -21.11 -3.58
C ARG A 24 2.08 -21.79 -4.34
N TRP A 25 3.03 -21.00 -4.83
CA TRP A 25 4.06 -21.46 -5.76
C TRP A 25 5.45 -21.49 -5.14
N HIS A 26 5.72 -20.63 -4.16
CA HIS A 26 7.05 -20.47 -3.59
C HIS A 26 7.15 -20.91 -2.12
N TRP A 27 6.16 -21.63 -1.59
CA TRP A 27 6.15 -22.04 -0.18
C TRP A 27 7.33 -22.94 0.22
N ASN A 28 7.93 -23.66 -0.75
CA ASN A 28 9.09 -24.52 -0.58
C ASN A 28 10.33 -24.01 -1.33
N ASP A 29 10.30 -22.75 -1.77
CA ASP A 29 11.44 -22.11 -2.43
C ASP A 29 12.55 -21.84 -1.41
N GLU A 30 13.80 -22.06 -1.81
CA GLU A 30 14.97 -21.90 -0.91
C GLU A 30 15.16 -20.44 -0.47
N VAL A 31 14.85 -19.48 -1.34
CA VAL A 31 15.03 -18.04 -1.08
C VAL A 31 13.79 -17.42 -0.46
N LEU A 32 12.60 -17.83 -0.91
CA LEU A 32 11.32 -17.18 -0.58
C LEU A 32 10.43 -17.98 0.37
N GLY A 33 10.63 -19.29 0.54
CA GLY A 33 9.67 -20.16 1.24
C GLY A 33 9.45 -19.83 2.71
N ASN A 34 10.41 -19.17 3.36
CA ASN A 34 10.31 -18.72 4.74
C ASN A 34 9.94 -17.23 4.87
N ALA A 35 9.79 -16.50 3.76
CA ALA A 35 9.51 -15.07 3.81
C ALA A 35 8.07 -14.82 4.27
N ALA A 36 7.90 -13.84 5.16
CA ALA A 36 6.59 -13.26 5.42
C ALA A 36 6.24 -12.24 4.32
N SER A 37 4.96 -11.89 4.22
CA SER A 37 4.48 -10.88 3.26
C SER A 37 3.77 -9.73 3.96
N VAL A 38 4.09 -8.50 3.55
CA VAL A 38 3.46 -7.28 4.05
C VAL A 38 2.87 -6.49 2.90
N LEU A 39 1.59 -6.14 2.97
CA LEU A 39 0.92 -5.29 1.98
C LEU A 39 0.71 -3.88 2.52
N THR A 40 1.26 -2.86 1.86
CA THR A 40 0.92 -1.46 2.12
C THR A 40 -0.16 -1.00 1.15
N ILE A 41 -1.25 -0.44 1.70
CA ILE A 41 -2.35 0.15 0.95
C ILE A 41 -2.25 1.67 1.06
N HIS A 42 -2.04 2.37 -0.04
CA HIS A 42 -2.08 3.83 -0.08
C HIS A 42 -3.48 4.35 -0.39
N ASN A 43 -4.27 3.58 -1.13
CA ASN A 43 -5.63 3.95 -1.47
C ASN A 43 -6.54 2.73 -1.71
N ALA A 44 -7.44 2.47 -0.76
CA ALA A 44 -8.39 1.36 -0.82
C ALA A 44 -9.45 1.46 -1.94
N ALA A 45 -9.59 2.63 -2.58
CA ALA A 45 -10.50 2.80 -3.72
C ALA A 45 -9.94 2.17 -5.01
N TYR A 46 -8.62 2.08 -5.15
CA TYR A 46 -7.96 1.47 -6.32
C TYR A 46 -7.61 0.02 -6.03
N GLN A 47 -8.43 -0.90 -6.56
CA GLN A 47 -8.41 -2.30 -6.14
C GLN A 47 -7.88 -3.29 -7.19
N GLY A 48 -7.62 -2.83 -8.42
CA GLY A 48 -7.27 -3.73 -9.53
C GLY A 48 -8.40 -4.72 -9.82
N ARG A 49 -9.61 -4.21 -10.05
CA ARG A 49 -10.78 -5.04 -10.40
C ARG A 49 -10.82 -5.29 -11.90
N TYR A 50 -10.92 -6.56 -12.28
CA TYR A 50 -11.00 -7.00 -13.67
C TYR A 50 -12.11 -8.04 -13.82
N GLY A 51 -12.64 -8.24 -15.03
CA GLY A 51 -13.64 -9.28 -15.26
C GLY A 51 -13.08 -10.68 -15.01
N SER A 52 -13.97 -11.65 -14.77
CA SER A 52 -13.60 -13.04 -14.51
C SER A 52 -12.85 -13.70 -15.68
N GLU A 53 -13.03 -13.19 -16.90
CA GLU A 53 -12.26 -13.58 -18.09
C GLU A 53 -10.76 -13.33 -17.95
N CYS A 54 -10.35 -12.41 -17.07
CA CYS A 54 -8.94 -12.15 -16.80
C CYS A 54 -8.32 -13.17 -15.82
N TRP A 55 -9.13 -13.91 -15.06
CA TRP A 55 -8.64 -14.81 -14.00
C TRP A 55 -7.66 -15.90 -14.50
N PRO A 56 -7.89 -16.56 -15.65
CA PRO A 56 -6.96 -17.58 -16.15
C PRO A 56 -5.53 -17.08 -16.36
N TYR A 57 -5.33 -15.79 -16.63
CA TYR A 57 -4.00 -15.20 -16.84
C TYR A 57 -3.22 -14.99 -15.54
N VAL A 58 -3.89 -15.03 -14.38
CA VAL A 58 -3.26 -14.90 -13.05
C VAL A 58 -2.58 -16.22 -12.64
N GLY A 59 -3.01 -17.36 -13.17
CA GLY A 59 -2.39 -18.66 -12.92
C GLY A 59 -2.65 -19.28 -11.53
N LEU A 60 -3.35 -18.60 -10.63
CA LEU A 60 -3.58 -19.05 -9.24
C LEU A 60 -4.59 -20.19 -9.07
N GLY A 61 -5.18 -20.68 -10.16
CA GLY A 61 -6.19 -21.74 -10.16
C GLY A 61 -7.59 -21.24 -9.80
N TRP A 62 -8.62 -21.93 -10.32
CA TRP A 62 -10.02 -21.54 -10.11
C TRP A 62 -10.50 -21.72 -8.67
N GLU A 63 -9.80 -22.52 -7.87
CA GLU A 63 -10.08 -22.72 -6.45
C GLU A 63 -9.93 -21.43 -5.63
N LEU A 64 -9.11 -20.48 -6.08
CA LEU A 64 -8.92 -19.18 -5.42
C LEU A 64 -9.84 -18.08 -5.98
N PHE A 65 -10.59 -18.38 -7.04
CA PHE A 65 -11.65 -17.49 -7.54
C PHE A 65 -12.95 -17.74 -6.77
N ASN A 66 -12.97 -17.31 -5.51
CA ASN A 66 -14.13 -17.41 -4.64
C ASN A 66 -14.24 -16.17 -3.73
N GLY A 67 -15.42 -15.98 -3.13
CA GLY A 67 -15.73 -14.81 -2.31
C GLY A 67 -14.88 -14.65 -1.05
N GLY A 68 -14.15 -15.69 -0.63
CA GLY A 68 -13.17 -15.60 0.47
C GLY A 68 -11.78 -15.14 0.03
N ALA A 69 -11.48 -15.09 -1.27
CA ALA A 69 -10.16 -14.82 -1.82
C ALA A 69 -10.20 -13.71 -2.88
N PHE A 70 -10.25 -14.04 -4.18
CA PHE A 70 -10.11 -13.05 -5.25
C PHE A 70 -11.42 -12.61 -5.91
N GLU A 71 -12.49 -13.40 -5.81
CA GLU A 71 -13.76 -13.08 -6.50
C GLU A 71 -14.53 -12.01 -5.73
N ASP A 72 -15.09 -11.04 -6.45
CA ASP A 72 -15.83 -9.91 -5.90
C ASP A 72 -16.92 -9.42 -6.88
N TYR A 73 -18.14 -9.93 -6.70
CA TYR A 73 -19.32 -9.66 -7.55
C TYR A 73 -19.11 -10.08 -9.03
N GLY A 74 -18.57 -11.27 -9.26
CA GLY A 74 -18.31 -11.84 -10.58
C GLY A 74 -17.04 -11.32 -11.26
N ALA A 75 -16.29 -10.45 -10.60
CA ALA A 75 -15.02 -9.90 -11.04
C ALA A 75 -13.87 -10.43 -10.15
N THR A 76 -12.64 -10.41 -10.66
CA THR A 76 -11.45 -10.60 -9.81
C THR A 76 -11.05 -9.26 -9.17
N ASN A 77 -10.59 -9.29 -7.92
CA ASN A 77 -10.14 -8.14 -7.15
C ASN A 77 -8.77 -8.42 -6.54
N PHE A 78 -7.72 -7.79 -7.11
CA PHE A 78 -6.34 -8.08 -6.73
C PHE A 78 -6.02 -7.57 -5.33
N LEU A 79 -6.50 -6.38 -4.96
CA LEU A 79 -6.28 -5.85 -3.61
C LEU A 79 -6.92 -6.73 -2.54
N LYS A 80 -8.16 -7.18 -2.76
CA LYS A 80 -8.86 -8.09 -1.86
C LYS A 80 -8.05 -9.36 -1.61
N GLY A 81 -7.60 -10.02 -2.68
CA GLY A 81 -6.77 -11.21 -2.54
C GLY A 81 -5.44 -10.92 -1.86
N GLY A 82 -4.78 -9.81 -2.18
CA GLY A 82 -3.57 -9.39 -1.46
C GLY A 82 -3.79 -9.18 0.03
N ILE A 83 -4.90 -8.55 0.42
CA ILE A 83 -5.29 -8.45 1.83
C ILE A 83 -5.44 -9.85 2.41
N VAL A 84 -6.24 -10.73 1.80
CA VAL A 84 -6.48 -12.08 2.32
C VAL A 84 -5.18 -12.86 2.52
N PHE A 85 -4.28 -12.85 1.54
CA PHE A 85 -3.07 -13.67 1.54
C PHE A 85 -1.87 -13.06 2.28
N ALA A 86 -1.77 -11.73 2.42
CA ALA A 86 -0.66 -11.11 3.15
C ALA A 86 -0.62 -11.51 4.62
N ASP A 87 0.56 -11.64 5.22
CA ASP A 87 0.70 -11.97 6.64
C ASP A 87 0.40 -10.75 7.52
N ALA A 88 0.79 -9.56 7.05
CA ALA A 88 0.37 -8.29 7.63
C ALA A 88 -0.03 -7.28 6.56
N VAL A 89 -0.84 -6.30 6.96
CA VAL A 89 -1.27 -5.20 6.10
C VAL A 89 -0.96 -3.89 6.82
N ASN A 90 -0.56 -2.85 6.11
CA ASN A 90 -0.50 -1.52 6.67
C ASN A 90 -1.04 -0.45 5.71
N THR A 91 -1.19 0.76 6.20
CA THR A 91 -1.65 1.90 5.39
C THR A 91 -1.06 3.22 5.88
N VAL A 92 -1.30 4.32 5.16
CA VAL A 92 -0.54 5.59 5.26
C VAL A 92 -0.78 6.43 6.53
N SER A 93 -1.73 6.05 7.38
CA SER A 93 -1.89 6.66 8.71
C SER A 93 -2.81 5.85 9.63
N PRO A 94 -2.70 6.00 10.97
CA PRO A 94 -3.63 5.38 11.91
C PRO A 94 -5.09 5.81 11.71
N THR A 95 -5.32 7.07 11.37
CA THR A 95 -6.65 7.59 11.06
C THR A 95 -7.22 6.90 9.83
N TYR A 96 -6.46 6.84 8.73
CA TYR A 96 -6.90 6.18 7.51
C TYR A 96 -7.11 4.67 7.73
N ALA A 97 -6.28 4.02 8.55
CA ALA A 97 -6.49 2.63 8.95
C ALA A 97 -7.83 2.40 9.65
N SER A 98 -8.29 3.38 10.43
CA SER A 98 -9.58 3.32 11.12
C SER A 98 -10.74 3.59 10.17
N GLU A 99 -10.58 4.53 9.24
CA GLU A 99 -11.56 4.86 8.20
C GLU A 99 -11.83 3.67 7.27
N ILE A 100 -10.79 3.02 6.73
CA ILE A 100 -10.98 1.93 5.76
C ILE A 100 -11.47 0.61 6.39
N ARG A 101 -11.64 0.56 7.72
CA ARG A 101 -12.33 -0.52 8.44
C ARG A 101 -13.85 -0.32 8.52
N THR A 102 -14.38 0.83 8.11
CA THR A 102 -15.83 1.09 8.09
C THR A 102 -16.44 0.76 6.74
N ALA A 103 -17.76 0.56 6.69
CA ALA A 103 -18.45 0.24 5.44
C ALA A 103 -18.42 1.40 4.43
N GLU A 104 -18.47 2.63 4.93
CA GLU A 104 -18.59 3.87 4.14
C GLU A 104 -17.28 4.22 3.42
N LEU A 105 -16.14 4.01 4.09
CA LEU A 105 -14.82 4.40 3.59
C LEU A 105 -13.90 3.22 3.27
N GLY A 106 -14.34 1.99 3.55
CA GLY A 106 -13.59 0.78 3.25
C GLY A 106 -13.71 0.28 1.81
N TYR A 107 -14.59 0.86 0.99
CA TYR A 107 -14.79 0.47 -0.43
C TYR A 107 -15.03 -1.05 -0.60
N GLY A 108 -15.75 -1.67 0.33
CA GLY A 108 -16.00 -3.12 0.34
C GLY A 108 -14.84 -3.97 0.89
N MET A 109 -13.69 -3.38 1.21
CA MET A 109 -12.53 -4.09 1.78
C MET A 109 -12.59 -4.23 3.30
N ALA A 110 -13.44 -3.45 3.98
CA ALA A 110 -13.57 -3.43 5.43
C ALA A 110 -13.71 -4.83 6.08
N PRO A 111 -14.53 -5.78 5.57
CA PRO A 111 -14.60 -7.11 6.16
C PRO A 111 -13.25 -7.85 6.16
N TYR A 112 -12.50 -7.77 5.06
CA TYR A 112 -11.19 -8.45 4.93
C TYR A 112 -10.12 -7.77 5.78
N LEU A 113 -10.16 -6.44 5.89
CA LEU A 113 -9.26 -5.68 6.76
C LEU A 113 -9.55 -5.91 8.24
N ASN A 114 -10.83 -6.00 8.62
CA ASN A 114 -11.23 -6.34 10.00
C ASN A 114 -10.84 -7.77 10.36
N ASN A 115 -10.90 -8.71 9.41
CA ASN A 115 -10.44 -10.08 9.61
C ASN A 115 -8.92 -10.17 9.89
N LYS A 116 -8.13 -9.14 9.57
CA LYS A 116 -6.70 -9.09 9.97
C LYS A 116 -6.49 -8.79 11.44
N GLY A 117 -7.48 -8.26 12.16
CA GLY A 117 -7.35 -7.92 13.57
C GLY A 117 -6.16 -7.01 13.83
N ASP A 118 -5.21 -7.48 14.65
CA ASP A 118 -4.00 -6.74 15.03
C ASP A 118 -2.93 -6.75 13.93
N SER A 119 -3.04 -7.60 12.92
CA SER A 119 -2.14 -7.64 11.76
C SER A 119 -2.45 -6.57 10.71
N PHE A 120 -3.23 -5.54 11.05
CA PHE A 120 -3.51 -4.39 10.19
C PHE A 120 -3.41 -3.06 10.95
N TRP A 121 -2.49 -2.18 10.56
CA TRP A 121 -2.28 -0.89 11.24
C TRP A 121 -1.86 0.25 10.29
N GLY A 122 -1.89 1.48 10.79
CA GLY A 122 -1.43 2.65 10.05
C GLY A 122 0.00 3.05 10.39
N ILE A 123 0.79 3.39 9.38
CA ILE A 123 2.15 3.94 9.48
C ILE A 123 2.15 5.30 8.80
N VAL A 124 2.54 6.35 9.53
CA VAL A 124 2.60 7.71 8.99
C VAL A 124 3.75 7.80 7.99
N ASN A 125 3.48 8.38 6.82
CA ASN A 125 4.51 8.65 5.82
C ASN A 125 5.60 9.56 6.40
N GLY A 126 6.86 9.19 6.15
CA GLY A 126 8.02 10.04 6.43
C GLY A 126 8.34 10.95 5.25
N VAL A 127 9.18 11.95 5.53
CA VAL A 127 9.88 12.74 4.51
C VAL A 127 11.36 12.79 4.89
N ASP A 128 12.25 12.81 3.89
CA ASP A 128 13.68 12.99 4.10
C ASP A 128 13.97 14.45 4.42
N TYR A 129 14.40 14.76 5.64
CA TYR A 129 14.73 16.14 6.06
C TYR A 129 16.19 16.53 5.80
N ASP A 130 17.02 15.65 5.27
CA ASP A 130 18.33 16.04 4.74
C ASP A 130 18.17 16.67 3.35
N GLU A 131 17.19 16.18 2.57
CA GLU A 131 16.81 16.73 1.28
C GLU A 131 15.73 17.83 1.41
N TRP A 132 14.63 17.55 2.10
CA TRP A 132 13.44 18.41 2.16
C TRP A 132 13.39 19.25 3.44
N ASN A 133 14.43 20.08 3.63
CA ASN A 133 14.52 20.98 4.77
C ASN A 133 14.61 22.44 4.34
N PRO A 134 13.54 23.23 4.52
CA PRO A 134 13.49 24.59 4.03
C PRO A 134 14.44 25.54 4.78
N ALA A 135 15.05 25.11 5.90
CA ALA A 135 16.06 25.89 6.61
C ALA A 135 17.46 25.84 5.95
N VAL A 136 17.70 24.85 5.07
CA VAL A 136 18.98 24.63 4.38
C VAL A 136 18.85 24.42 2.87
N ASP A 137 17.62 24.28 2.37
CA ASP A 137 17.31 24.09 0.96
C ASP A 137 17.80 25.30 0.13
N LYS A 138 18.75 25.03 -0.77
CA LYS A 138 19.38 26.02 -1.66
C LYS A 138 18.51 26.38 -2.87
N LEU A 139 17.47 25.60 -3.17
CA LEU A 139 16.50 25.89 -4.22
C LEU A 139 15.50 26.95 -3.77
N LEU A 140 15.38 27.18 -2.46
CA LEU A 140 14.60 28.29 -1.94
C LEU A 140 15.38 29.61 -2.06
N PRO A 141 14.74 30.71 -2.52
CA PRO A 141 15.37 32.03 -2.55
C PRO A 141 15.89 32.50 -1.18
N ARG A 142 15.31 31.95 -0.10
CA ARG A 142 15.71 32.22 1.28
C ARG A 142 15.32 31.06 2.19
N ALA A 143 16.21 30.71 3.11
CA ALA A 143 15.94 29.72 4.15
C ALA A 143 14.78 30.13 5.07
N ILE A 144 13.91 29.16 5.39
CA ILE A 144 12.72 29.33 6.23
C ILE A 144 12.93 28.56 7.53
N ARG A 145 12.85 29.25 8.68
CA ARG A 145 12.96 28.66 10.02
C ARG A 145 11.70 28.93 10.85
N PRO A 146 11.11 27.93 11.55
CA PRO A 146 10.03 28.19 12.50
C PRO A 146 10.53 29.11 13.64
N PRO A 147 9.71 30.04 14.19
CA PRO A 147 8.27 30.24 13.98
C PRO A 147 7.96 31.44 13.07
N THR A 148 8.85 31.82 12.15
CA THR A 148 8.66 33.07 11.38
C THR A 148 7.54 32.94 10.34
N CYS A 149 6.31 33.29 10.73
CA CYS A 149 5.16 33.47 9.83
C CYS A 149 5.49 34.36 8.61
N LEU A 150 6.48 35.26 8.72
CA LEU A 150 6.94 36.15 7.65
C LEU A 150 7.57 35.42 6.46
N ALA A 151 8.18 34.25 6.68
CA ALA A 151 8.95 33.55 5.64
C ALA A 151 8.06 32.83 4.61
N ARG A 152 6.84 32.41 5.01
CA ARG A 152 5.84 31.80 4.12
C ARG A 152 5.27 32.76 3.07
N ALA A 153 5.26 34.07 3.35
CA ALA A 153 4.69 35.08 2.45
C ALA A 153 5.61 35.42 1.28
N LEU A 154 6.93 35.36 1.47
CA LEU A 154 7.94 35.76 0.47
C LEU A 154 8.21 34.70 -0.60
N THR A 155 7.99 33.42 -0.32
CA THR A 155 8.14 32.34 -1.33
C THR A 155 6.96 32.27 -2.30
N ARG A 156 5.76 32.71 -1.88
CA ARG A 156 4.57 32.74 -2.76
C ARG A 156 4.69 33.76 -3.89
N SER A 157 5.40 34.86 -3.70
CA SER A 157 5.55 35.90 -4.73
C SER A 157 6.56 35.53 -5.83
N VAL A 158 7.56 34.68 -5.53
CA VAL A 158 8.56 34.25 -6.52
C VAL A 158 8.04 33.14 -7.42
N ALA A 159 7.26 32.20 -6.89
CA ALA A 159 6.63 31.13 -7.68
C ALA A 159 5.58 31.67 -8.68
N ALA A 160 4.91 32.77 -8.35
CA ALA A 160 3.94 33.41 -9.23
C ALA A 160 4.56 34.26 -10.36
N ALA A 161 5.86 34.55 -10.30
CA ALA A 161 6.56 35.38 -11.28
C ALA A 161 7.21 34.58 -12.44
N HIS A 162 7.13 33.25 -12.39
CA HIS A 162 7.66 32.32 -13.40
C HIS A 162 6.59 31.38 -13.99
N GLY A 163 5.32 31.80 -13.96
CA GLY A 163 4.21 31.14 -14.67
C GLY A 163 3.78 31.92 -15.90
#